data_AF-A0A956D631-F1
#
_entry.id   AF-A0A956D631-F1
#
_cell.length_a   1.000
_cell.length_b   1.000
_cell.length_c   1.000
_cell.angle_alpha   90.00
_cell.angle_beta   90.00
_cell.angle_gamma   90.00
#
_symmetry.space_group_name_H-M   'P 1'
#
loop_
_entity.id
_entity.type
_entity.pdbx_description
1 polymer ?
#
loop_
_entity_poly.entity_id
_entity_poly.type
_entity_poly.pdbx_seq_one_letter_code
_entity_poly.pdbx_strand_id
1 'polypeptide(L)'
;MSFVQRRGARWLLVSMVALACACGDDDGNPTDGGTTDGSMSDGGDACVGVTQCAAVGTTCAGDALVTCALDARGCRIETRTDCTTTDQVCDASGSAAMCVTPDVCAGVENACETEGRACDGASLVVCAPNEDGCLVATTTDCAEMPGGVCDESGDAAMCALPADPCMGLTNACTVEGTSCDGTNLVTCAPNAFGCLVESTDDCATRAGGTCEPGEVASCTFTGDPCADVTECTPGAPSCDGPSLVTCEADAFGCFVETRTDCTDAPFGFCDADAATPICSTAAVDPCMGVTECDPVGRACDTDTLDVCALNAFGCAVSTRTDCTTDGDVCDATSGTAACVDPCTLVTTCATASS
;
A
#
# COMPACT_ATOMS: atom_id res chain seq x y z
N MET A 1 30.38 -34.56 20.77
CA MET A 1 30.93 -35.51 19.78
C MET A 1 30.67 -34.93 18.40
N SER A 2 31.74 -34.72 17.64
CA SER A 2 31.89 -34.53 16.17
C SER A 2 30.99 -33.51 15.44
N PHE A 3 31.48 -32.32 15.05
CA PHE A 3 32.27 -31.96 13.84
C PHE A 3 31.58 -32.23 12.49
N VAL A 4 31.19 -31.16 11.77
CA VAL A 4 31.47 -30.96 10.33
C VAL A 4 31.67 -29.45 10.03
N GLN A 5 32.89 -29.12 9.63
CA GLN A 5 33.31 -27.90 8.91
C GLN A 5 33.20 -28.12 7.39
N ARG A 6 32.96 -27.05 6.61
CA ARG A 6 33.51 -26.72 5.26
C ARG A 6 32.90 -25.37 4.82
N ARG A 7 33.61 -24.22 4.72
CA ARG A 7 34.70 -23.75 3.83
C ARG A 7 34.28 -23.38 2.38
N GLY A 8 34.54 -22.11 2.02
CA GLY A 8 34.83 -21.59 0.67
C GLY A 8 33.69 -20.79 0.03
N ALA A 9 33.86 -19.64 -0.64
CA ALA A 9 35.06 -19.09 -1.28
C ALA A 9 35.00 -17.55 -1.43
N ARG A 10 36.17 -16.94 -1.28
CA ARG A 10 36.54 -15.59 -1.73
C ARG A 10 36.36 -15.47 -3.25
N TRP A 11 35.79 -14.37 -3.73
CA TRP A 11 36.19 -13.79 -5.01
C TRP A 11 36.40 -12.28 -4.85
N LEU A 12 37.67 -11.92 -5.01
CA LEU A 12 38.24 -10.60 -5.07
C LEU A 12 38.42 -10.33 -6.56
N LEU A 13 37.78 -9.31 -7.12
CA LEU A 13 38.11 -8.83 -8.47
C LEU A 13 38.31 -7.32 -8.41
N VAL A 14 39.59 -6.99 -8.26
CA VAL A 14 40.20 -5.70 -8.55
C VAL A 14 40.18 -5.51 -10.06
N SER A 15 39.78 -4.33 -10.54
CA SER A 15 40.15 -3.85 -11.87
C SER A 15 40.50 -2.37 -11.77
N MET A 16 41.80 -2.12 -11.67
CA MET A 16 42.45 -0.85 -11.95
C MET A 16 42.33 -0.55 -13.44
N VAL A 17 41.89 0.65 -13.80
CA VAL A 17 42.26 1.29 -15.06
C VAL A 17 42.92 2.61 -14.72
N ALA A 18 44.25 2.60 -14.83
CA ALA A 18 45.07 3.78 -14.95
C ALA A 18 45.19 4.12 -16.44
N LEU A 19 44.89 5.36 -16.84
CA LEU A 19 45.32 5.89 -18.12
C LEU A 19 45.92 7.29 -17.95
N ALA A 20 47.24 7.27 -17.81
CA ALA A 20 48.26 8.20 -18.29
C ALA A 20 47.90 9.69 -18.43
N CYS A 21 48.38 10.48 -17.46
CA CYS A 21 48.93 11.80 -17.70
C CYS A 21 50.20 11.68 -18.56
N ALA A 22 50.33 12.52 -19.59
CA ALA A 22 51.59 12.76 -20.28
C ALA A 22 51.67 14.22 -20.77
N CYS A 23 52.54 14.98 -20.10
CA CYS A 23 53.49 16.01 -20.55
C CYS A 23 53.19 16.88 -21.80
N GLY A 24 53.50 18.17 -21.83
CA GLY A 24 54.38 18.92 -20.93
C GLY A 24 54.41 20.43 -21.22
N ASP A 25 54.93 21.14 -20.22
CA ASP A 25 55.49 22.49 -20.33
C ASP A 25 56.76 22.45 -21.21
N ASP A 26 56.87 23.38 -22.16
CA ASP A 26 58.15 23.70 -22.79
C ASP A 26 58.25 25.23 -22.91
N ASP A 27 59.01 25.81 -21.97
CA ASP A 27 59.46 27.19 -21.99
C ASP A 27 60.60 27.32 -23.02
N GLY A 28 60.31 27.97 -24.16
CA GLY A 28 61.31 28.20 -25.21
C GLY A 28 61.09 29.47 -26.00
N ASN A 29 61.50 30.61 -25.45
CA ASN A 29 61.87 31.81 -26.23
C ASN A 29 63.41 31.83 -26.32
N PRO A 30 64.04 32.03 -27.50
CA PRO A 30 64.27 33.39 -27.98
C PRO A 30 64.20 33.62 -29.51
N THR A 31 63.67 34.78 -29.88
CA THR A 31 64.06 35.70 -30.98
C THR A 31 64.59 35.16 -32.32
N ASP A 32 63.90 35.49 -33.41
CA ASP A 32 64.39 36.27 -34.58
C ASP A 32 63.23 36.38 -35.59
N GLY A 33 62.79 37.57 -35.99
CA GLY A 33 63.48 38.35 -37.02
C GLY A 33 62.89 38.01 -38.41
N GLY A 34 61.71 38.56 -38.73
CA GLY A 34 61.05 38.30 -40.00
C GLY A 34 59.86 39.21 -40.27
N THR A 35 60.15 40.47 -40.60
CA THR A 35 59.22 41.33 -41.33
C THR A 35 58.92 40.69 -42.69
N THR A 36 57.73 40.11 -42.82
CA THR A 36 57.10 39.91 -44.13
C THR A 36 55.75 40.59 -44.11
N ASP A 37 55.69 41.67 -44.87
CA ASP A 37 54.53 42.49 -45.17
C ASP A 37 53.53 41.64 -45.96
N GLY A 38 52.77 40.81 -45.25
CA GLY A 38 51.63 40.07 -45.77
C GLY A 38 50.37 40.87 -45.52
N SER A 39 50.03 41.72 -46.49
CA SER A 39 48.70 42.26 -46.79
C SER A 39 47.66 42.09 -45.66
N MET A 40 47.34 43.18 -44.96
CA MET A 40 46.06 43.31 -44.26
C MET A 40 44.96 43.20 -45.31
N SER A 41 44.60 41.98 -45.71
CA SER A 41 43.24 41.72 -46.10
C SER A 41 42.45 41.93 -44.83
N ASP A 42 41.58 42.93 -44.86
CA ASP A 42 40.44 43.05 -43.96
C ASP A 42 39.66 41.74 -44.05
N GLY A 43 40.13 40.72 -43.31
CA GLY A 43 39.42 39.49 -43.09
C GLY A 43 38.26 39.86 -42.18
N GLY A 44 37.26 40.51 -42.78
CA GLY A 44 36.03 40.87 -42.11
C GLY A 44 35.56 39.65 -41.33
N ASP A 45 35.13 39.89 -40.09
CA ASP A 45 34.66 38.85 -39.20
C ASP A 45 33.87 37.80 -40.00
N ALA A 46 34.38 36.56 -40.04
CA ALA A 46 33.85 35.49 -40.88
C ALA A 46 32.39 35.14 -40.54
N CYS A 47 31.90 35.71 -39.44
CA CYS A 47 30.56 35.58 -38.89
C CYS A 47 29.68 36.82 -39.12
N VAL A 48 30.13 37.81 -39.90
CA VAL A 48 29.30 38.95 -40.31
C VAL A 48 28.04 38.44 -41.04
N GLY A 49 26.87 38.87 -40.55
CA GLY A 49 25.57 38.45 -41.07
C GLY A 49 25.00 37.18 -40.44
N VAL A 50 25.70 36.58 -39.48
CA VAL A 50 25.24 35.42 -38.71
C VAL A 50 24.85 35.87 -37.30
N THR A 51 23.63 35.57 -36.87
CA THR A 51 23.21 35.79 -35.48
C THR A 51 23.95 34.80 -34.59
N GLN A 52 24.89 35.31 -33.79
CA GLN A 52 25.71 34.49 -32.91
C GLN A 52 25.09 34.32 -31.53
N CYS A 53 25.14 33.11 -31.00
CA CYS A 53 24.80 32.81 -29.62
C CYS A 53 25.93 33.17 -28.64
N ALA A 54 25.58 33.53 -27.41
CA ALA A 54 26.51 34.14 -26.45
C ALA A 54 27.60 33.19 -25.94
N ALA A 55 27.28 31.90 -25.75
CA ALA A 55 28.21 30.88 -25.27
C ALA A 55 27.92 29.54 -25.94
N VAL A 56 28.98 28.77 -26.24
CA VAL A 56 28.83 27.39 -26.75
C VAL A 56 28.27 26.54 -25.60
N GLY A 57 27.29 25.70 -25.91
CA GLY A 57 26.59 24.88 -24.94
C GLY A 57 25.13 24.68 -25.31
N THR A 58 24.37 24.10 -24.39
CA THR A 58 22.92 23.91 -24.52
C THR A 58 22.19 24.65 -23.40
N THR A 59 21.07 25.28 -23.74
CA THR A 59 20.20 26.00 -22.80
C THR A 59 18.74 25.80 -23.15
N CYS A 60 17.83 25.88 -22.18
CA CYS A 60 16.40 25.90 -22.45
C CYS A 60 15.89 27.33 -22.65
N ALA A 61 15.06 27.53 -23.67
CA ALA A 61 14.31 28.75 -23.90
C ALA A 61 12.82 28.41 -24.01
N GLY A 62 12.13 28.38 -22.86
CA GLY A 62 10.81 27.74 -22.77
C GLY A 62 10.95 26.25 -23.08
N ASP A 63 10.08 25.73 -23.95
CA ASP A 63 10.07 24.32 -24.36
C ASP A 63 11.07 23.98 -25.48
N ALA A 64 11.89 24.96 -25.90
CA ALA A 64 12.89 24.75 -26.93
C ALA A 64 14.28 24.50 -26.33
N LEU A 65 14.92 23.40 -26.74
CA LEU A 65 16.34 23.17 -26.55
C LEU A 65 17.14 24.03 -27.54
N VAL A 66 17.90 24.97 -27.01
CA VAL A 66 18.78 25.85 -27.77
C VAL A 66 20.21 25.30 -27.70
N THR A 67 20.76 24.89 -28.83
CA THR A 67 22.14 24.43 -28.96
C THR A 67 22.97 25.50 -29.66
N CYS A 68 24.04 25.94 -29.01
CA CYS A 68 25.03 26.84 -29.59
C CYS A 68 26.33 26.08 -29.88
N ALA A 69 26.68 25.94 -31.16
CA ALA A 69 27.89 25.24 -31.59
C ALA A 69 28.67 26.08 -32.62
N LEU A 70 29.96 25.79 -32.80
CA LEU A 70 30.76 26.42 -33.84
C LEU A 70 30.52 25.75 -35.20
N ASP A 71 30.27 26.53 -36.25
CA ASP A 71 30.26 26.03 -37.62
C ASP A 71 31.68 25.77 -38.14
N ALA A 72 31.79 25.27 -39.38
CA ALA A 72 33.08 25.01 -40.02
C ALA A 72 33.96 26.26 -40.22
N ARG A 73 33.42 27.47 -40.03
CA ARG A 73 34.13 28.75 -40.11
C ARG A 73 34.46 29.32 -38.73
N GLY A 74 34.13 28.61 -37.65
CA GLY A 74 34.33 29.05 -36.28
C GLY A 74 33.27 30.02 -35.77
N CYS A 75 32.12 30.12 -36.44
CA CYS A 75 31.02 30.99 -36.04
C CYS A 75 30.04 30.27 -35.12
N ARG A 76 29.58 30.94 -34.05
CA ARG A 76 28.60 30.38 -33.13
C ARG A 76 27.21 30.40 -33.77
N ILE A 77 26.67 29.23 -34.09
CA ILE A 77 25.33 29.07 -34.67
C ILE A 77 24.38 28.55 -33.60
N GLU A 78 23.26 29.24 -33.47
CA GLU A 78 22.13 28.80 -32.65
C GLU A 78 21.24 27.85 -33.46
N THR A 79 20.95 26.69 -32.90
CA THR A 79 19.94 25.75 -33.39
C THR A 79 18.88 25.58 -32.32
N ARG A 80 17.60 25.63 -32.70
CA ARG A 80 16.47 25.40 -31.81
C ARG A 80 15.77 24.10 -32.15
N THR A 81 15.57 23.28 -31.13
CA THR A 81 14.76 22.06 -31.20
C THR A 81 13.57 22.25 -30.29
N ASP A 82 12.36 22.16 -30.82
CA ASP A 82 11.13 22.23 -30.04
C ASP A 82 10.87 20.87 -29.39
N CYS A 83 11.01 20.77 -28.07
CA CYS A 83 10.87 19.51 -27.35
C CYS A 83 9.42 19.00 -27.36
N THR A 84 8.43 19.89 -27.55
CA THR A 84 7.00 19.52 -27.59
C THR A 84 6.65 18.68 -28.81
N THR A 85 7.46 18.74 -29.87
CA THR A 85 7.25 17.93 -31.08
C THR A 85 7.45 16.43 -30.86
N THR A 86 8.04 16.06 -29.72
CA THR A 86 8.29 14.69 -29.27
C THR A 86 7.74 14.42 -27.87
N ASP A 87 6.78 15.22 -27.40
CA ASP A 87 6.19 15.13 -26.05
C ASP A 87 7.24 15.18 -24.92
N GLN A 88 8.31 15.94 -25.15
CA GLN A 88 9.39 16.14 -24.20
C GLN A 88 9.34 17.57 -23.65
N VAL A 89 9.91 17.76 -22.47
CA VAL A 89 10.15 19.07 -21.88
C VAL A 89 11.63 19.40 -21.96
N CYS A 90 11.95 20.68 -22.15
CA CYS A 90 13.34 21.10 -22.08
C CYS A 90 13.78 21.17 -20.61
N ASP A 91 14.67 20.28 -20.20
CA ASP A 91 15.23 20.25 -18.85
C ASP A 91 16.64 20.86 -18.85
N ALA A 92 16.84 21.83 -17.97
CA ALA A 92 18.13 22.50 -17.72
C ALA A 92 18.67 22.27 -16.30
N SER A 93 18.09 21.33 -15.54
CA SER A 93 18.49 20.99 -14.17
C SER A 93 19.84 20.25 -14.10
N GLY A 94 20.23 19.58 -15.19
CA GLY A 94 21.52 18.91 -15.34
C GLY A 94 22.68 19.83 -15.77
N SER A 95 23.84 19.23 -16.04
CA SER A 95 25.04 19.95 -16.51
C SER A 95 24.94 20.48 -17.95
N ALA A 96 23.96 20.01 -18.72
CA ALA A 96 23.64 20.45 -20.07
C ALA A 96 22.13 20.33 -20.27
N ALA A 97 21.53 21.34 -20.90
CA ALA A 97 20.11 21.27 -21.25
C ALA A 97 19.87 20.18 -22.29
N MET A 98 18.77 19.45 -22.17
CA MET A 98 18.32 18.46 -23.14
C MET A 98 16.79 18.35 -23.15
N CYS A 99 16.21 17.87 -24.25
CA CYS A 99 14.81 17.45 -24.24
C CYS A 99 14.76 16.11 -23.47
N VAL A 100 13.90 16.04 -22.45
CA VAL A 100 13.66 14.82 -21.67
C VAL A 100 12.19 14.50 -21.68
N THR A 101 11.86 13.23 -21.63
CA THR A 101 10.49 12.80 -21.32
C THR A 101 10.16 13.31 -19.92
N PRO A 102 9.03 14.03 -19.74
CA PRO A 102 8.62 14.45 -18.42
C PRO A 102 8.50 13.23 -17.49
N ASP A 103 9.08 13.34 -16.31
CA ASP A 103 8.90 12.33 -15.27
C ASP A 103 7.42 12.37 -14.85
N VAL A 104 6.70 11.29 -15.16
CA VAL A 104 5.27 11.13 -14.83
C VAL A 104 5.04 11.15 -13.32
N CYS A 105 6.08 10.89 -12.51
CA CYS A 105 6.05 10.93 -11.07
C CYS A 105 6.48 12.28 -10.48
N ALA A 106 6.92 13.23 -11.32
CA ALA A 106 7.32 14.54 -10.84
C ALA A 106 6.08 15.32 -10.34
N GLY A 107 6.08 15.64 -9.04
CA GLY A 107 4.99 16.37 -8.39
C GLY A 107 3.93 15.49 -7.76
N VAL A 108 4.11 14.16 -7.76
CA VAL A 108 3.27 13.25 -6.97
C VAL A 108 3.42 13.57 -5.48
N GLU A 109 2.30 13.85 -4.83
CA GLU A 109 2.28 14.09 -3.38
C GLU A 109 2.56 12.77 -2.63
N ASN A 110 3.29 12.87 -1.51
CA ASN A 110 3.69 11.71 -0.69
C ASN A 110 4.53 10.67 -1.44
N ALA A 111 5.34 11.08 -2.41
CA ALA A 111 6.27 10.19 -3.09
C ALA A 111 7.21 9.50 -2.09
N CYS A 112 7.51 8.23 -2.34
CA CYS A 112 8.43 7.43 -1.54
C CYS A 112 9.47 6.72 -2.42
N GLU A 113 10.65 6.47 -1.85
CA GLU A 113 11.82 6.05 -2.64
C GLU A 113 11.91 4.53 -2.84
N THR A 114 11.24 3.74 -2.01
CA THR A 114 11.37 2.28 -2.01
C THR A 114 10.06 1.63 -1.63
N GLU A 115 9.57 0.75 -2.49
CA GLU A 115 8.39 -0.06 -2.24
C GLU A 115 8.57 -0.88 -0.96
N GLY A 116 7.56 -0.89 -0.11
CA GLY A 116 7.62 -1.60 1.16
C GLY A 116 6.65 -1.08 2.20
N ARG A 117 6.79 -1.62 3.41
CA ARG A 117 5.94 -1.32 4.56
C ARG A 117 6.82 -1.09 5.78
N ALA A 118 6.53 -0.06 6.56
CA ALA A 118 7.27 0.25 7.78
C ALA A 118 6.33 0.89 8.82
N CYS A 119 6.66 0.74 10.09
CA CYS A 119 5.97 1.46 11.15
C CYS A 119 6.63 2.81 11.42
N ASP A 120 5.83 3.88 11.40
CA ASP A 120 6.18 5.18 11.96
C ASP A 120 5.39 5.38 13.25
N GLY A 121 5.98 4.89 14.35
CA GLY A 121 5.33 4.90 15.66
C GLY A 121 4.10 3.97 15.70
N ALA A 122 2.91 4.54 15.87
CA ALA A 122 1.66 3.79 15.86
C ALA A 122 1.04 3.65 14.46
N SER A 123 1.64 4.27 13.45
CA SER A 123 1.09 4.29 12.09
C SER A 123 1.85 3.33 11.18
N LEU A 124 1.12 2.61 10.35
CA LEU A 124 1.67 1.83 9.24
C LEU A 124 1.83 2.73 8.02
N VAL A 125 3.03 2.80 7.47
CA VAL A 125 3.34 3.48 6.21
C VAL A 125 3.56 2.43 5.13
N VAL A 126 2.75 2.47 4.09
CA VAL A 126 2.84 1.59 2.91
C VAL A 126 3.28 2.42 1.71
N CYS A 127 4.46 2.13 1.18
CA CYS A 127 4.94 2.68 -0.07
C CYS A 127 4.64 1.69 -1.20
N ALA A 128 3.73 2.06 -2.10
CA ALA A 128 3.32 1.21 -3.22
C ALA A 128 3.10 2.05 -4.49
N PRO A 129 3.23 1.47 -5.69
CA PRO A 129 2.96 2.18 -6.93
C PRO A 129 1.47 2.55 -7.04
N ASN A 130 1.18 3.77 -7.50
CA ASN A 130 -0.15 4.22 -7.89
C ASN A 130 -0.53 3.69 -9.29
N GLU A 131 -1.63 4.20 -9.87
CA GLU A 131 -2.09 3.79 -11.20
C GLU A 131 -1.07 4.11 -12.30
N ASP A 132 -0.37 5.24 -12.17
CA ASP A 132 0.71 5.68 -13.08
C ASP A 132 2.06 4.97 -12.83
N GLY A 133 2.14 4.07 -11.84
CA GLY A 133 3.36 3.35 -11.47
C GLY A 133 4.31 4.12 -10.55
N CYS A 134 3.91 5.29 -10.06
CA CYS A 134 4.67 6.12 -9.13
C CYS A 134 4.52 5.64 -7.70
N LEU A 135 5.62 5.50 -6.96
CA LEU A 135 5.61 5.07 -5.57
C LEU A 135 5.03 6.17 -4.66
N VAL A 136 3.90 5.89 -4.02
CA VAL A 136 3.20 6.79 -3.09
C VAL A 136 3.07 6.15 -1.72
N ALA A 137 3.38 6.91 -0.68
CA ALA A 137 3.19 6.53 0.70
C ALA A 137 1.73 6.76 1.13
N THR A 138 1.11 5.70 1.63
CA THR A 138 -0.17 5.76 2.34
C THR A 138 0.07 5.47 3.81
N THR A 139 -0.44 6.32 4.69
CA THR A 139 -0.31 6.14 6.15
C THR A 139 -1.64 5.71 6.74
N THR A 140 -1.61 4.66 7.56
CA THR A 140 -2.75 4.16 8.33
C THR A 140 -2.42 4.25 9.81
N ASP A 141 -3.20 4.98 10.60
CA ASP A 141 -3.01 5.03 12.05
C ASP A 141 -3.58 3.75 12.68
N CYS A 142 -2.70 2.85 13.16
CA CYS A 142 -3.15 1.60 13.75
C CYS A 142 -3.83 1.83 15.11
N ALA A 143 -3.59 2.97 15.79
CA ALA A 143 -4.18 3.28 17.08
C ALA A 143 -5.61 3.82 17.00
N GLU A 144 -6.11 4.18 15.81
CA GLU A 144 -7.54 4.44 15.63
C GLU A 144 -8.39 3.19 15.91
N MET A 145 -7.77 2.00 15.82
CA MET A 145 -8.39 0.74 16.19
C MET A 145 -8.19 0.46 17.68
N PRO A 146 -9.22 0.00 18.40
CA PRO A 146 -9.10 -0.36 19.81
C PRO A 146 -7.99 -1.39 20.04
N GLY A 147 -6.89 -0.95 20.66
CA GLY A 147 -5.73 -1.79 20.95
C GLY A 147 -4.82 -2.07 19.75
N GLY A 148 -5.09 -1.49 18.58
CA GLY A 148 -4.26 -1.66 17.40
C GLY A 148 -2.87 -1.06 17.60
N VAL A 149 -1.86 -1.78 17.17
CA VAL A 149 -0.46 -1.37 17.17
C VAL A 149 0.14 -1.64 15.80
N CYS A 150 1.07 -0.79 15.39
CA CYS A 150 1.89 -1.12 14.23
C CYS A 150 2.94 -2.16 14.66
N ASP A 151 2.92 -3.33 14.02
CA ASP A 151 3.77 -4.47 14.33
C ASP A 151 4.78 -4.71 13.19
N GLU A 152 6.07 -4.73 13.54
CA GLU A 152 7.19 -5.04 12.65
C GLU A 152 7.83 -6.41 12.93
N SER A 153 7.19 -7.24 13.78
CA SER A 153 7.76 -8.51 14.21
C SER A 153 7.69 -9.63 13.15
N GLY A 154 6.86 -9.45 12.12
CA GLY A 154 6.73 -10.35 10.97
C GLY A 154 7.65 -10.00 9.79
N ASP A 155 7.45 -10.68 8.67
CA ASP A 155 8.20 -10.43 7.41
C ASP A 155 7.85 -9.08 6.75
N ALA A 156 6.71 -8.48 7.13
CA ALA A 156 6.28 -7.16 6.69
C ALA A 156 5.56 -6.43 7.84
N ALA A 157 5.75 -5.11 7.93
CA ALA A 157 5.02 -4.28 8.87
C ALA A 157 3.51 -4.31 8.59
N MET A 158 2.70 -4.37 9.63
CA MET A 158 1.23 -4.41 9.55
C MET A 158 0.57 -3.80 10.78
N CYS A 159 -0.69 -3.38 10.67
CA CYS A 159 -1.48 -3.09 11.86
C CYS A 159 -1.93 -4.41 12.50
N ALA A 160 -1.42 -4.71 13.68
CA ALA A 160 -1.83 -5.85 14.48
C ALA A 160 -2.83 -5.40 15.54
N LEU A 161 -3.91 -6.18 15.71
CA LEU A 161 -4.80 -6.06 16.87
C LEU A 161 -4.20 -6.85 18.05
N PRO A 162 -4.56 -6.53 19.31
CA PRO A 162 -4.11 -7.33 20.44
C PRO A 162 -4.59 -8.77 20.24
N ALA A 163 -3.70 -9.73 20.49
CA ALA A 163 -3.96 -11.16 20.26
C ALA A 163 -5.12 -11.76 21.07
N ASP A 164 -5.71 -11.00 22.01
CA ASP A 164 -6.81 -11.46 22.85
C ASP A 164 -7.95 -10.41 22.87
N PRO A 165 -9.07 -10.67 22.16
CA PRO A 165 -10.25 -9.79 22.18
C PRO A 165 -10.94 -9.75 23.56
N CYS A 166 -10.57 -10.64 24.49
CA CYS A 166 -11.11 -10.70 25.84
C CYS A 166 -10.35 -9.81 26.84
N MET A 167 -9.20 -9.26 26.45
CA MET A 167 -8.44 -8.36 27.32
C MET A 167 -9.19 -7.05 27.56
N GLY A 168 -9.36 -6.68 28.84
CA GLY A 168 -9.98 -5.43 29.25
C GLY A 168 -11.49 -5.51 29.51
N LEU A 169 -12.11 -6.69 29.39
CA LEU A 169 -13.50 -6.91 29.79
C LEU A 169 -13.67 -6.67 31.29
N THR A 170 -14.54 -5.73 31.67
CA THR A 170 -14.80 -5.38 33.07
C THR A 170 -15.59 -6.44 33.83
N ASN A 171 -16.31 -7.31 33.12
CA ASN A 171 -17.15 -8.37 33.68
C ASN A 171 -16.62 -9.76 33.30
N ALA A 172 -15.30 -9.91 33.15
CA ALA A 172 -14.71 -11.21 32.81
C ALA A 172 -14.88 -12.20 33.96
N CYS A 173 -15.28 -13.42 33.63
CA CYS A 173 -15.31 -14.55 34.57
C CYS A 173 -14.35 -15.65 34.13
N THR A 174 -14.01 -16.55 35.06
CA THR A 174 -12.93 -17.53 34.87
C THR A 174 -13.44 -18.97 34.68
N VAL A 175 -14.72 -19.22 34.99
CA VAL A 175 -15.32 -20.55 34.96
C VAL A 175 -16.76 -20.42 34.46
N GLU A 176 -17.07 -21.12 33.36
CA GLU A 176 -18.45 -21.22 32.87
C GLU A 176 -19.39 -21.81 33.91
N GLY A 177 -20.58 -21.23 34.01
CA GLY A 177 -21.64 -21.73 34.88
C GLY A 177 -22.61 -20.65 35.33
N THR A 178 -23.57 -21.05 36.15
CA THR A 178 -24.58 -20.15 36.71
C THR A 178 -24.55 -20.19 38.24
N SER A 179 -24.84 -19.03 38.85
CA SER A 179 -24.95 -18.89 40.31
C SER A 179 -26.04 -17.89 40.68
N CYS A 180 -26.53 -17.94 41.91
CA CYS A 180 -27.49 -16.95 42.41
C CYS A 180 -26.80 -15.94 43.33
N ASP A 181 -26.98 -14.65 43.07
CA ASP A 181 -26.69 -13.57 44.00
C ASP A 181 -28.01 -12.89 44.44
N GLY A 182 -28.56 -13.37 45.55
CA GLY A 182 -29.86 -12.92 46.03
C GLY A 182 -31.00 -13.31 45.07
N THR A 183 -31.68 -12.33 44.49
CA THR A 183 -32.73 -12.55 43.47
C THR A 183 -32.19 -12.58 42.06
N ASN A 184 -30.89 -12.38 41.87
CA ASN A 184 -30.28 -12.31 40.55
C ASN A 184 -29.63 -13.64 40.18
N LEU A 185 -29.87 -14.06 38.93
CA LEU A 185 -29.11 -15.11 38.28
C LEU A 185 -27.86 -14.49 37.65
N VAL A 186 -26.69 -14.94 38.08
CA VAL A 186 -25.40 -14.58 37.49
C VAL A 186 -24.97 -15.72 36.58
N THR A 187 -24.79 -15.43 35.31
CA THR A 187 -24.37 -16.39 34.29
C THR A 187 -23.00 -16.00 33.78
N CYS A 188 -22.03 -16.91 33.90
CA CYS A 188 -20.75 -16.84 33.22
C CYS A 188 -20.80 -17.72 31.98
N ALA A 189 -20.84 -17.10 30.81
CA ALA A 189 -20.87 -17.80 29.53
C ALA A 189 -20.03 -17.06 28.48
N PRO A 190 -19.60 -17.75 27.40
CA PRO A 190 -18.95 -17.09 26.28
C PRO A 190 -19.90 -16.06 25.65
N ASN A 191 -19.40 -14.85 25.41
CA ASN A 191 -20.09 -13.89 24.54
C ASN A 191 -19.95 -14.31 23.06
N ALA A 192 -20.52 -13.51 22.16
CA ALA A 192 -20.45 -13.76 20.72
C ALA A 192 -19.03 -13.87 20.16
N PHE A 193 -18.01 -13.37 20.87
CA PHE A 193 -16.58 -13.42 20.53
C PHE A 193 -15.82 -14.54 21.27
N GLY A 194 -16.52 -15.42 22.00
CA GLY A 194 -15.92 -16.53 22.73
C GLY A 194 -15.31 -16.16 24.09
N CYS A 195 -15.49 -14.91 24.56
CA CYS A 195 -14.96 -14.46 25.84
C CYS A 195 -15.94 -14.73 26.98
N LEU A 196 -15.47 -15.33 28.08
CA LEU A 196 -16.29 -15.55 29.27
C LEU A 196 -16.65 -14.23 29.95
N VAL A 197 -17.94 -13.89 29.94
CA VAL A 197 -18.49 -12.69 30.57
C VAL A 197 -19.61 -13.03 31.54
N GLU A 198 -19.67 -12.28 32.63
CA GLU A 198 -20.79 -12.33 33.57
C GLU A 198 -21.95 -11.47 33.05
N SER A 199 -23.11 -12.10 32.86
CA SER A 199 -24.39 -11.42 32.76
C SER A 199 -25.16 -11.59 34.08
N THR A 200 -26.06 -10.66 34.37
CA THR A 200 -26.90 -10.69 35.56
C THR A 200 -28.35 -10.45 35.16
N ASP A 201 -29.19 -11.44 35.43
CA ASP A 201 -30.63 -11.39 35.19
C ASP A 201 -31.36 -11.29 36.53
N ASP A 202 -32.19 -10.26 36.68
CA ASP A 202 -33.03 -10.11 37.89
C ASP A 202 -34.28 -10.99 37.78
N CYS A 203 -34.31 -12.09 38.54
CA CYS A 203 -35.44 -13.01 38.54
C CYS A 203 -36.73 -12.37 39.10
N ALA A 204 -36.63 -11.24 39.83
CA ALA A 204 -37.79 -10.52 40.37
C ALA A 204 -38.51 -9.66 39.32
N THR A 205 -37.96 -9.54 38.10
CA THR A 205 -38.62 -8.86 36.97
C THR A 205 -39.97 -9.48 36.60
N ARG A 206 -40.13 -10.78 36.83
CA ARG A 206 -41.43 -11.47 36.77
C ARG A 206 -42.00 -11.61 38.18
N ALA A 207 -43.26 -11.22 38.36
CA ALA A 207 -43.90 -11.21 39.67
C ALA A 207 -43.95 -12.63 40.28
N GLY A 208 -43.24 -12.84 41.39
CA GLY A 208 -43.12 -14.16 42.02
C GLY A 208 -41.96 -15.01 41.49
N GLY A 209 -41.05 -14.41 40.70
CA GLY A 209 -39.81 -15.04 40.29
C GLY A 209 -38.73 -14.98 41.38
N THR A 210 -37.95 -16.05 41.49
CA THR A 210 -36.84 -16.19 42.46
C THR A 210 -35.67 -16.93 41.83
N CYS A 211 -34.43 -16.55 42.19
CA CYS A 211 -33.25 -17.31 41.80
C CYS A 211 -33.13 -18.55 42.69
N GLU A 212 -33.17 -19.74 42.09
CA GLU A 212 -33.00 -21.00 42.80
C GLU A 212 -31.56 -21.52 42.63
N PRO A 213 -30.78 -21.66 43.72
CA PRO A 213 -29.44 -22.22 43.64
C PRO A 213 -29.50 -23.74 43.41
N GLY A 214 -28.62 -24.25 42.56
CA GLY A 214 -28.53 -25.67 42.24
C GLY A 214 -27.20 -26.02 41.58
N GLU A 215 -27.08 -27.22 41.01
CA GLU A 215 -25.95 -27.55 40.12
C GLU A 215 -25.93 -26.63 38.88
N VAL A 216 -27.12 -26.19 38.44
CA VAL A 216 -27.32 -25.09 37.51
C VAL A 216 -28.32 -24.15 38.18
N ALA A 217 -27.87 -22.96 38.56
CA ALA A 217 -28.77 -21.91 39.05
C ALA A 217 -29.69 -21.43 37.91
N SER A 218 -30.94 -21.09 38.25
CA SER A 218 -31.94 -20.61 37.28
C SER A 218 -32.98 -19.71 37.94
N CYS A 219 -33.65 -18.86 37.15
CA CYS A 219 -34.82 -18.16 37.63
C CYS A 219 -36.03 -19.09 37.59
N THR A 220 -36.70 -19.24 38.72
CA THR A 220 -37.93 -20.02 38.86
C THR A 220 -39.14 -19.08 38.91
N PHE A 221 -40.28 -19.53 38.39
CA PHE A 221 -41.52 -18.76 38.35
C PHE A 221 -42.72 -19.66 38.68
N THR A 222 -43.73 -19.13 39.36
CA THR A 222 -44.97 -19.88 39.65
C THR A 222 -45.95 -19.74 38.48
N GLY A 223 -45.92 -20.69 37.55
CA GLY A 223 -46.78 -20.71 36.36
C GLY A 223 -46.01 -21.16 35.13
N ASP A 224 -46.55 -20.91 33.95
CA ASP A 224 -45.82 -21.04 32.68
C ASP A 224 -45.02 -19.74 32.45
N PRO A 225 -43.69 -19.76 32.57
CA PRO A 225 -42.88 -18.56 32.36
C PRO A 225 -42.91 -18.08 30.90
N CYS A 226 -43.28 -18.92 29.93
CA CYS A 226 -43.15 -18.64 28.50
C CYS A 226 -44.48 -18.28 27.83
N ALA A 227 -45.57 -18.17 28.59
CA ALA A 227 -46.93 -17.95 28.05
C ALA A 227 -47.08 -16.70 27.15
N ASP A 228 -46.26 -15.66 27.38
CA ASP A 228 -46.25 -14.42 26.61
C ASP A 228 -44.99 -14.27 25.73
N VAL A 229 -44.14 -15.28 25.68
CA VAL A 229 -42.90 -15.29 24.89
C VAL A 229 -43.15 -16.00 23.57
N THR A 230 -42.79 -15.36 22.46
CA THR A 230 -42.76 -16.07 21.16
C THR A 230 -41.46 -16.85 21.09
N GLU A 231 -41.54 -18.16 21.32
CA GLU A 231 -40.35 -18.99 21.36
C GLU A 231 -39.78 -19.28 19.96
N CYS A 232 -38.45 -19.21 19.85
CA CYS A 232 -37.73 -19.68 18.68
C CYS A 232 -37.51 -21.21 18.76
N THR A 233 -37.12 -21.82 17.64
CA THR A 233 -36.78 -23.26 17.62
C THR A 233 -35.33 -23.44 18.04
N PRO A 234 -35.04 -24.22 19.11
CA PRO A 234 -33.67 -24.48 19.53
C PRO A 234 -32.85 -25.11 18.40
N GLY A 235 -31.66 -24.58 18.17
CA GLY A 235 -30.80 -25.02 17.08
C GLY A 235 -29.36 -24.55 17.28
N ALA A 236 -28.47 -25.02 16.40
CA ALA A 236 -27.14 -24.45 16.32
C ALA A 236 -27.25 -22.96 15.92
N PRO A 237 -26.36 -22.11 16.44
CA PRO A 237 -26.30 -20.71 16.01
C PRO A 237 -26.06 -20.64 14.49
N SER A 238 -26.51 -19.55 13.87
CA SER A 238 -26.41 -19.36 12.43
C SER A 238 -26.15 -17.90 12.08
N CYS A 239 -25.47 -17.66 10.96
CA CYS A 239 -25.27 -16.32 10.45
C CYS A 239 -26.43 -15.92 9.51
N ASP A 240 -27.05 -14.78 9.78
CA ASP A 240 -27.98 -14.10 8.87
C ASP A 240 -27.37 -12.74 8.47
N GLY A 241 -26.59 -12.77 7.39
CA GLY A 241 -25.76 -11.65 6.97
C GLY A 241 -24.66 -11.34 7.99
N PRO A 242 -24.48 -10.09 8.42
CA PRO A 242 -23.49 -9.71 9.43
C PRO A 242 -23.90 -10.11 10.87
N SER A 243 -25.12 -10.62 11.07
CA SER A 243 -25.62 -10.93 12.40
C SER A 243 -25.47 -12.40 12.76
N LEU A 244 -25.00 -12.67 13.97
CA LEU A 244 -25.12 -13.97 14.61
C LEU A 244 -26.53 -14.11 15.22
N VAL A 245 -27.25 -15.14 14.80
CA VAL A 245 -28.57 -15.49 15.31
C VAL A 245 -28.44 -16.72 16.18
N THR A 246 -28.86 -16.59 17.44
CA THR A 246 -28.91 -17.68 18.42
C THR A 246 -30.33 -17.85 18.93
N CYS A 247 -30.67 -19.09 19.30
CA CYS A 247 -31.95 -19.41 19.96
C CYS A 247 -31.63 -20.15 21.25
N GLU A 248 -31.50 -19.37 22.33
CA GLU A 248 -31.07 -19.87 23.63
C GLU A 248 -32.17 -19.64 24.67
N ALA A 249 -32.13 -20.45 25.72
CA ALA A 249 -33.05 -20.28 26.83
C ALA A 249 -32.68 -19.02 27.62
N ASP A 250 -33.67 -18.17 27.89
CA ASP A 250 -33.53 -17.03 28.81
C ASP A 250 -33.34 -17.54 30.26
N ALA A 251 -33.18 -16.61 31.20
CA ALA A 251 -33.00 -16.91 32.62
C ALA A 251 -34.13 -17.77 33.24
N PHE A 252 -35.31 -17.79 32.62
CA PHE A 252 -36.49 -18.56 33.04
C PHE A 252 -36.71 -19.85 32.22
N GLY A 253 -35.84 -20.17 31.28
CA GLY A 253 -35.91 -21.37 30.45
C GLY A 253 -36.67 -21.21 29.14
N CYS A 254 -37.10 -20.01 28.76
CA CYS A 254 -37.85 -19.77 27.51
C CYS A 254 -36.91 -19.52 26.34
N PHE A 255 -37.12 -20.16 25.19
CA PHE A 255 -36.22 -19.99 24.04
C PHE A 255 -36.45 -18.66 23.32
N VAL A 256 -35.50 -17.74 23.40
CA VAL A 256 -35.58 -16.41 22.79
C VAL A 256 -34.54 -16.26 21.69
N GLU A 257 -34.97 -15.74 20.54
CA GLU A 257 -34.05 -15.40 19.45
C GLU A 257 -33.24 -14.17 19.85
N THR A 258 -31.92 -14.32 19.90
CA THR A 258 -30.99 -13.21 20.07
C THR A 258 -30.27 -12.98 18.76
N ARG A 259 -30.19 -11.71 18.37
CA ARG A 259 -29.49 -11.29 17.16
C ARG A 259 -28.38 -10.31 17.54
N THR A 260 -27.14 -10.75 17.38
CA THR A 260 -25.95 -9.94 17.65
C THR A 260 -25.40 -9.42 16.33
N ASP A 261 -25.30 -8.11 16.16
CA ASP A 261 -24.62 -7.53 15.01
C ASP A 261 -23.11 -7.64 15.21
N CYS A 262 -22.46 -8.53 14.46
CA CYS A 262 -21.02 -8.73 14.61
C CYS A 262 -20.23 -7.49 14.15
N THR A 263 -20.83 -6.58 13.38
CA THR A 263 -20.17 -5.34 12.92
C THR A 263 -20.11 -4.24 13.98
N ASP A 264 -20.75 -4.45 15.14
CA ASP A 264 -20.58 -3.57 16.31
C ASP A 264 -19.14 -3.60 16.85
N ALA A 265 -18.40 -4.70 16.60
CA ALA A 265 -16.97 -4.75 16.79
C ALA A 265 -16.23 -4.28 15.51
N PRO A 266 -15.13 -3.52 15.63
CA PRO A 266 -14.31 -3.17 14.48
C PRO A 266 -13.86 -4.42 13.71
N PHE A 267 -14.14 -4.44 12.40
CA PHE A 267 -13.86 -5.58 11.52
C PHE A 267 -14.51 -6.90 11.96
N GLY A 268 -15.61 -6.81 12.70
CA GLY A 268 -16.36 -7.98 13.12
C GLY A 268 -17.28 -8.48 12.01
N PHE A 269 -17.39 -9.80 11.90
CA PHE A 269 -18.26 -10.48 10.96
C PHE A 269 -18.80 -11.76 11.60
N CYS A 270 -19.89 -12.29 11.05
CA CYS A 270 -20.40 -13.58 11.47
C CYS A 270 -19.66 -14.68 10.69
N ASP A 271 -18.85 -15.46 11.39
CA ASP A 271 -18.12 -16.59 10.82
C ASP A 271 -19.04 -17.81 10.78
N ALA A 272 -19.57 -18.11 9.60
CA ALA A 272 -20.42 -19.28 9.38
C ALA A 272 -19.62 -20.58 9.17
N ASP A 273 -18.31 -20.47 8.91
CA ASP A 273 -17.43 -21.59 8.57
C ASP A 273 -16.72 -22.16 9.80
N ALA A 274 -16.73 -21.44 10.93
CA ALA A 274 -16.36 -21.96 12.23
C ALA A 274 -17.15 -23.25 12.57
N ALA A 275 -16.55 -24.11 13.40
CA ALA A 275 -17.18 -25.36 13.84
C ALA A 275 -18.57 -25.14 14.47
N THR A 276 -18.75 -23.96 15.08
CA THR A 276 -20.02 -23.39 15.50
C THR A 276 -20.01 -21.92 15.06
N PRO A 277 -21.06 -21.40 14.39
CA PRO A 277 -21.07 -20.00 14.00
C PRO A 277 -20.89 -19.05 15.17
N ILE A 278 -20.01 -18.05 15.02
CA ILE A 278 -19.65 -17.06 16.05
C ILE A 278 -19.46 -15.67 15.43
N CYS A 279 -19.52 -14.61 16.24
CA CYS A 279 -18.96 -13.34 15.82
C CYS A 279 -17.44 -13.44 15.94
N SER A 280 -16.77 -13.34 14.81
CA SER A 280 -15.31 -13.28 14.75
C SER A 280 -14.87 -11.86 14.46
N THR A 281 -13.61 -11.57 14.75
CA THR A 281 -12.95 -10.34 14.34
C THR A 281 -11.69 -10.69 13.58
N ALA A 282 -11.24 -9.75 12.75
CA ALA A 282 -9.94 -9.79 12.09
C ALA A 282 -8.73 -9.92 13.06
N ALA A 283 -8.92 -9.95 14.38
CA ALA A 283 -7.83 -10.14 15.35
C ALA A 283 -7.29 -11.58 15.40
N VAL A 284 -8.09 -12.59 15.04
CA VAL A 284 -7.68 -14.01 15.05
C VAL A 284 -7.20 -14.46 13.67
N ASP A 285 -7.82 -13.94 12.61
CA ASP A 285 -7.35 -14.05 11.23
C ASP A 285 -7.70 -12.74 10.51
N PRO A 286 -6.71 -11.86 10.25
CA PRO A 286 -6.95 -10.55 9.65
C PRO A 286 -7.53 -10.61 8.24
N CYS A 287 -7.43 -11.76 7.59
CA CYS A 287 -7.80 -11.99 6.20
C CYS A 287 -9.06 -12.83 6.06
N MET A 288 -9.62 -13.32 7.17
CA MET A 288 -10.88 -14.03 7.17
C MET A 288 -12.03 -13.12 6.71
N GLY A 289 -12.80 -13.58 5.72
CA GLY A 289 -13.83 -12.79 5.06
C GLY A 289 -13.33 -11.92 3.90
N VAL A 290 -12.01 -11.81 3.71
CA VAL A 290 -11.40 -11.22 2.51
C VAL A 290 -11.25 -12.32 1.46
N THR A 291 -11.70 -12.06 0.23
CA THR A 291 -11.34 -12.94 -0.89
C THR A 291 -9.90 -12.65 -1.27
N GLU A 292 -8.99 -13.50 -0.80
CA GLU A 292 -7.57 -13.31 -1.06
C GLU A 292 -7.22 -13.56 -2.53
N CYS A 293 -6.39 -12.69 -3.09
CA CYS A 293 -5.79 -12.88 -4.40
C CYS A 293 -4.40 -13.51 -4.27
N ASP A 294 -4.02 -14.35 -5.23
CA ASP A 294 -2.70 -15.01 -5.28
C ASP A 294 -2.30 -15.23 -6.75
N PRO A 295 -1.07 -14.89 -7.18
CA PRO A 295 0.01 -14.25 -6.42
C PRO A 295 -0.14 -12.74 -6.20
N VAL A 296 0.43 -12.25 -5.09
CA VAL A 296 0.65 -10.81 -4.87
C VAL A 296 1.49 -10.25 -6.03
N GLY A 297 1.00 -9.16 -6.61
CA GLY A 297 1.58 -8.56 -7.81
C GLY A 297 0.54 -7.86 -8.68
N ARG A 298 0.95 -7.50 -9.89
CA ARG A 298 0.10 -6.83 -10.87
C ARG A 298 -0.02 -7.68 -12.12
N ALA A 299 -1.22 -7.79 -12.67
CA ALA A 299 -1.48 -8.50 -13.91
C ALA A 299 -2.49 -7.73 -14.78
N CYS A 300 -2.37 -7.88 -16.09
CA CYS A 300 -3.39 -7.39 -17.01
C CYS A 300 -4.37 -8.52 -17.34
N ASP A 301 -5.66 -8.26 -17.12
CA ASP A 301 -6.76 -9.01 -17.73
C ASP A 301 -7.38 -8.16 -18.84
N THR A 302 -6.89 -8.37 -20.06
CA THR A 302 -7.31 -7.58 -21.23
C THR A 302 -7.04 -6.09 -21.02
N ASP A 303 -8.08 -5.25 -20.90
CA ASP A 303 -7.95 -3.80 -20.68
C ASP A 303 -8.10 -3.41 -19.19
N THR A 304 -8.11 -4.39 -18.29
CA THR A 304 -8.21 -4.19 -16.85
C THR A 304 -6.89 -4.52 -16.17
N LEU A 305 -6.39 -3.59 -15.36
CA LEU A 305 -5.29 -3.82 -14.44
C LEU A 305 -5.82 -4.44 -13.15
N ASP A 306 -5.39 -5.67 -12.84
CA ASP A 306 -5.65 -6.36 -11.58
C ASP A 306 -4.42 -6.24 -10.68
N VAL A 307 -4.56 -5.52 -9.57
CA VAL A 307 -3.51 -5.30 -8.57
C VAL A 307 -3.85 -6.11 -7.33
N CYS A 308 -3.10 -7.18 -7.11
CA CYS A 308 -3.12 -7.94 -5.87
C CYS A 308 -2.08 -7.40 -4.90
N ALA A 309 -2.51 -6.70 -3.85
CA ALA A 309 -1.63 -6.07 -2.87
C ALA A 309 -2.09 -6.32 -1.43
N LEU A 310 -1.15 -6.31 -0.48
CA LEU A 310 -1.49 -6.46 0.94
C LEU A 310 -2.16 -5.19 1.49
N ASN A 311 -3.38 -5.32 2.01
CA ASN A 311 -4.05 -4.26 2.76
C ASN A 311 -3.33 -3.99 4.09
N ALA A 312 -3.70 -2.94 4.83
CA ALA A 312 -3.07 -2.55 6.11
C ALA A 312 -2.94 -3.70 7.15
N PHE A 313 -3.77 -4.74 7.02
CA PHE A 313 -3.82 -5.92 7.88
C PHE A 313 -3.00 -7.12 7.37
N GLY A 314 -2.29 -6.95 6.25
CA GLY A 314 -1.45 -8.00 5.67
C GLY A 314 -2.20 -8.98 4.76
N CYS A 315 -3.41 -8.64 4.32
CA CYS A 315 -4.25 -9.52 3.50
C CYS A 315 -4.19 -9.16 2.03
N ALA A 316 -4.02 -10.15 1.16
CA ALA A 316 -3.91 -9.93 -0.27
C ALA A 316 -5.26 -9.59 -0.87
N VAL A 317 -5.49 -8.32 -1.20
CA VAL A 317 -6.74 -7.84 -1.83
C VAL A 317 -6.51 -7.46 -3.28
N SER A 318 -7.47 -7.83 -4.14
CA SER A 318 -7.47 -7.45 -5.56
C SER A 318 -8.21 -6.13 -5.75
N THR A 319 -7.55 -5.19 -6.43
CA THR A 319 -8.15 -3.98 -6.96
C THR A 319 -8.13 -4.05 -8.47
N ARG A 320 -9.28 -3.81 -9.12
CA ARG A 320 -9.40 -3.79 -10.58
C ARG A 320 -9.61 -2.38 -11.08
N THR A 321 -8.71 -1.93 -11.96
CA THR A 321 -8.79 -0.63 -12.63
C THR A 321 -9.04 -0.85 -14.12
N ASP A 322 -10.08 -0.23 -14.66
CA ASP A 322 -10.38 -0.24 -16.10
C ASP A 322 -9.52 0.82 -16.80
N CYS A 323 -8.50 0.37 -17.54
CA CYS A 323 -7.56 1.27 -18.23
C CYS A 323 -8.22 2.02 -19.40
N THR A 324 -9.38 1.58 -19.89
CA THR A 324 -10.03 2.24 -21.04
C THR A 324 -10.66 3.58 -20.69
N THR A 325 -10.83 3.87 -19.40
CA THR A 325 -11.49 5.09 -18.91
C THR A 325 -10.82 6.36 -19.43
N ASP A 326 -9.49 6.36 -19.50
CA ASP A 326 -8.68 7.50 -19.95
C ASP A 326 -8.07 7.30 -21.35
N GLY A 327 -8.46 6.23 -22.05
CA GLY A 327 -7.93 5.86 -23.37
C GLY A 327 -6.63 5.05 -23.34
N ASP A 328 -6.22 4.62 -22.16
CA ASP A 328 -5.05 3.77 -21.93
C ASP A 328 -5.33 2.30 -22.23
N VAL A 329 -4.26 1.50 -22.27
CA VAL A 329 -4.31 0.05 -22.37
C VAL A 329 -3.54 -0.56 -21.21
N CYS A 330 -3.99 -1.71 -20.71
CA CYS A 330 -3.20 -2.45 -19.74
C CYS A 330 -2.02 -3.11 -20.46
N ASP A 331 -0.80 -2.71 -20.13
CA ASP A 331 0.42 -3.33 -20.64
C ASP A 331 1.23 -3.97 -19.50
N ALA A 332 1.75 -5.16 -19.75
CA ALA A 332 2.66 -5.88 -18.85
C ALA A 332 4.02 -6.19 -19.51
N THR A 333 4.30 -5.62 -20.69
CA THR A 333 5.48 -5.94 -21.51
C THR A 333 6.77 -5.42 -20.86
N SER A 334 6.68 -4.36 -20.06
CA SER A 334 7.80 -3.77 -19.30
C SER A 334 8.25 -4.60 -18.08
N GLY A 335 7.55 -5.70 -17.77
CA GLY A 335 7.79 -6.53 -16.59
C GLY A 335 6.90 -6.19 -15.39
N THR A 336 6.20 -5.05 -15.42
CA THR A 336 5.19 -4.67 -14.43
C THR A 336 3.92 -4.27 -15.17
N ALA A 337 2.77 -4.84 -14.78
CA ALA A 337 1.49 -4.46 -15.37
C ALA A 337 1.07 -3.05 -14.92
N ALA A 338 0.68 -2.20 -15.87
CA ALA A 338 0.19 -0.84 -15.64
C ALA A 338 -0.80 -0.41 -16.73
N CYS A 339 -1.66 0.56 -16.44
CA CYS A 339 -2.36 1.30 -17.47
C CYS A 339 -1.37 2.27 -18.11
N VAL A 340 -1.19 2.19 -19.42
CA VAL A 340 -0.26 3.03 -20.17
C VAL A 340 -0.92 3.59 -21.42
N ASP A 341 -0.54 4.81 -21.77
CA ASP A 341 -0.96 5.40 -23.03
C ASP A 341 -0.42 4.54 -24.19
N PRO A 342 -1.30 4.01 -25.06
CA PRO A 342 -0.88 3.18 -26.19
C PRO A 342 0.13 3.88 -27.12
N CYS A 343 0.16 5.22 -27.15
CA CYS A 343 1.13 6.00 -27.93
C CYS A 343 2.56 5.82 -27.40
N THR A 344 2.74 5.56 -26.11
CA THR A 344 4.05 5.31 -25.49
C THR A 344 4.61 3.92 -25.84
N LEU A 345 3.74 2.98 -26.23
CA LEU A 345 4.12 1.62 -26.63
C LEU A 345 4.66 1.55 -28.07
N VAL A 346 4.42 2.57 -28.89
CA VAL A 346 4.87 2.60 -30.29
C VAL A 346 6.12 3.46 -30.42
N THR A 347 7.28 2.82 -30.57
CA THR A 347 8.58 3.51 -30.72
C THR A 347 8.71 4.34 -32.01
N THR A 348 7.78 4.19 -32.95
CA THR A 348 7.71 4.96 -34.19
C THR A 348 6.26 5.08 -34.65
N CYS A 349 5.68 6.28 -34.59
CA CYS A 349 4.60 6.62 -35.52
C CYS A 349 5.21 6.57 -36.92
N ALA A 350 4.81 5.60 -37.73
CA ALA A 350 5.11 5.64 -39.15
C ALA A 350 4.57 6.97 -39.66
N THR A 351 5.46 7.88 -40.04
CA THR A 351 5.09 9.14 -40.68
C THR A 351 4.17 8.77 -41.83
N ALA A 352 2.89 9.12 -41.69
CA ALA A 352 1.92 8.97 -42.75
C ALA A 352 2.46 9.77 -43.93
N SER A 353 3.07 9.05 -44.86
CA SER A 353 3.54 9.61 -46.12
C SER A 353 2.27 9.96 -46.90
N SER A 354 1.94 11.24 -46.92
CA SER A 354 0.97 11.81 -47.86
C SER A 354 1.66 12.21 -49.15
#